data_AF-A0A521WT79-F1
#
_entry.id   AF-A0A521WT79-F1
#
_cell.length_a   1.000
_cell.length_b   1.000
_cell.length_c   1.000
_cell.angle_alpha   90.00
_cell.angle_beta   90.00
_cell.angle_gamma   90.00
#
_symmetry.space_group_name_H-M   'P 1'
#
loop_
_entity.id
_entity.type
_entity.pdbx_description
1 polymer ?
#
loop_
_entity_poly.entity_id
_entity_poly.type
_entity_poly.pdbx_seq_one_letter_code
_entity_poly.pdbx_strand_id
1 'polypeptide(L)'
;MKNGGSSSETLNLVNGDRTPGVGSAPYQPSNEAPTPDGYILRRSGFDPGKDNSFSLVDASGAVLLQFEASAAVPAGHGALAVAAPSVAAGPANQAGYQHATTNIFLADIASREATFVATAGVYIQFPLVADDSYVVWTDNYCDGGHTRIFDRRTNKITEVEATLWPAAMANGLILEGAFGGRALIDPATLQYRAALPPGVGDTSWSPDHRFASLGQVGGHGGLCM
;
A
#
# COMPACT_ATOMS: atom_id res chain seq x y z
N MET A 1 -25.86 21.46 -17.22
CA MET A 1 -24.79 21.04 -16.29
C MET A 1 -23.52 21.79 -16.68
N LYS A 2 -22.94 22.59 -15.76
CA LYS A 2 -21.64 23.24 -15.99
C LYS A 2 -20.57 22.20 -15.67
N ASN A 3 -19.67 21.92 -16.62
CA ASN A 3 -18.48 21.12 -16.36
C ASN A 3 -17.62 21.89 -15.35
N GLY A 4 -17.61 21.44 -14.08
CA GLY A 4 -16.70 21.96 -13.09
C GLY A 4 -15.28 21.62 -13.53
N GLY A 5 -14.49 22.63 -13.86
CA GLY A 5 -13.06 22.43 -14.10
C GLY A 5 -12.43 21.94 -12.80
N SER A 6 -11.73 20.80 -12.84
CA SER A 6 -10.92 20.35 -11.73
C SER A 6 -9.74 21.30 -11.57
N SER A 7 -9.82 22.20 -10.58
CA SER A 7 -8.63 22.92 -10.12
C SER A 7 -7.80 21.97 -9.27
N SER A 8 -6.58 21.66 -9.68
CA SER A 8 -5.60 21.07 -8.77
C SER A 8 -4.81 22.19 -8.08
N GLU A 9 -4.36 21.96 -6.86
CA GLU A 9 -3.42 22.81 -6.13
C GLU A 9 -2.28 21.94 -5.64
N THR A 10 -1.03 22.41 -5.70
CA THR A 10 0.14 21.80 -5.06
C THR A 10 0.40 22.48 -3.72
N LEU A 11 0.52 21.72 -2.64
CA LEU A 11 0.89 22.17 -1.29
C LEU A 11 2.35 21.79 -0.99
N ASN A 12 3.16 22.76 -0.56
CA ASN A 12 4.50 22.52 -0.02
C ASN A 12 4.41 22.25 1.49
N LEU A 13 4.86 21.07 1.92
CA LEU A 13 4.73 20.64 3.31
C LEU A 13 5.77 21.23 4.26
N VAL A 14 6.84 21.82 3.73
CA VAL A 14 7.87 22.45 4.54
C VAL A 14 7.41 23.83 5.03
N ASN A 15 6.71 24.59 4.19
CA ASN A 15 6.38 25.98 4.47
C ASN A 15 4.88 26.32 4.33
N GLY A 16 4.04 25.40 3.84
CA GLY A 16 2.60 25.59 3.68
C GLY A 16 2.17 26.32 2.41
N ASP A 17 3.10 26.67 1.50
CA ASP A 17 2.78 27.40 0.28
C ASP A 17 1.88 26.59 -0.67
N ARG A 18 0.99 27.28 -1.38
CA ARG A 18 0.05 26.68 -2.34
C ARG A 18 0.24 27.27 -3.74
N THR A 19 0.29 26.40 -4.75
CA THR A 19 0.41 26.78 -6.16
C THR A 19 -0.67 26.10 -6.98
N PRO A 20 -1.40 26.81 -7.86
CA PRO A 20 -2.33 26.16 -8.79
C PRO A 20 -1.61 25.10 -9.62
N GLY A 21 -2.12 23.88 -9.60
CA GLY A 21 -1.61 22.77 -10.38
C GLY A 21 -2.23 22.75 -11.79
N VAL A 22 -1.46 22.26 -12.75
CA VAL A 22 -1.95 21.89 -14.08
C VAL A 22 -2.02 20.36 -14.07
N GLY A 23 -3.20 19.80 -14.36
CA GLY A 23 -3.62 18.42 -14.10
C GLY A 23 -2.52 17.35 -14.02
N SER A 24 -2.43 16.69 -12.86
CA SER A 24 -1.64 15.46 -12.68
C SER A 24 -2.42 14.26 -13.23
N ALA A 25 -1.71 13.30 -13.82
CA ALA A 25 -2.30 12.03 -14.22
C ALA A 25 -2.87 11.28 -12.99
N PRO A 26 -3.99 10.56 -13.12
CA PRO A 26 -4.53 9.74 -12.04
C PRO A 26 -3.50 8.70 -11.60
N TYR A 27 -3.42 8.47 -10.29
CA TYR A 27 -2.62 7.38 -9.72
C TYR A 27 -3.21 6.04 -10.19
N GLN A 28 -2.56 5.38 -11.14
CA GLN A 28 -2.80 3.97 -11.39
C GLN A 28 -1.78 3.20 -10.56
N PRO A 29 -2.20 2.28 -9.67
CA PRO A 29 -1.25 1.39 -9.02
C PRO A 29 -0.51 0.65 -10.12
N SER A 30 0.78 0.94 -10.26
CA SER A 30 1.61 0.27 -11.26
C SER A 30 1.63 -1.21 -10.93
N ASN A 31 1.49 -2.06 -11.95
CA ASN A 31 1.75 -3.49 -11.81
C ASN A 31 3.26 -3.78 -11.66
N GLU A 32 4.08 -2.75 -11.46
CA GLU A 32 5.52 -2.81 -11.27
C GLU A 32 5.91 -1.97 -10.04
N ALA A 33 6.75 -2.52 -9.17
CA ALA A 33 7.29 -1.82 -8.01
C ALA A 33 8.82 -2.03 -7.99
N PRO A 34 9.63 -0.97 -8.16
CA PRO A 34 11.09 -1.08 -8.10
C PRO A 34 11.56 -1.31 -6.66
N THR A 35 12.60 -2.13 -6.49
CA THR A 35 13.33 -2.26 -5.23
C THR A 35 14.50 -1.27 -5.18
N PRO A 36 15.03 -0.94 -3.99
CA PRO A 36 16.24 -0.11 -3.87
C PRO A 36 17.48 -0.66 -4.61
N ASP A 37 17.57 -1.99 -4.78
CA ASP A 37 18.70 -2.64 -5.48
C ASP A 37 18.50 -2.78 -7.00
N GLY A 38 17.44 -2.18 -7.55
CA GLY A 38 17.18 -2.16 -8.99
C GLY A 38 16.47 -3.39 -9.55
N TYR A 39 15.91 -4.25 -8.69
CA TYR A 39 14.94 -5.27 -9.13
C TYR A 39 13.58 -4.62 -9.38
N ILE A 40 12.75 -5.28 -10.17
CA ILE A 40 11.35 -4.86 -10.39
C ILE A 40 10.44 -6.01 -10.00
N LEU A 41 9.60 -5.79 -9.00
CA LEU A 41 8.52 -6.70 -8.66
C LEU A 41 7.34 -6.41 -9.58
N ARG A 42 6.96 -7.39 -10.40
CA ARG A 42 5.82 -7.32 -11.32
C ARG A 42 4.66 -8.14 -10.81
N ARG A 43 3.45 -7.60 -10.92
CA ARG A 43 2.19 -8.30 -10.68
C ARG A 43 1.49 -8.57 -12.01
N SER A 44 1.15 -9.83 -12.26
CA SER A 44 0.42 -10.25 -13.45
C SER A 44 -1.06 -10.43 -13.11
N GLY A 45 -1.89 -9.52 -13.62
CA GLY A 45 -3.33 -9.49 -13.33
C GLY A 45 -3.68 -8.80 -12.02
N PHE A 46 -4.97 -8.51 -11.85
CA PHE A 46 -5.56 -8.08 -10.59
C PHE A 46 -7.00 -8.59 -10.57
N ASP A 47 -7.28 -9.53 -9.68
CA ASP A 47 -8.63 -10.05 -9.44
C ASP A 47 -8.91 -9.93 -7.93
N PRO A 48 -9.74 -8.96 -7.50
CA PRO A 48 -10.06 -8.76 -6.09
C PRO A 48 -10.52 -10.07 -5.42
N GLY A 49 -9.96 -10.37 -4.24
CA GLY A 49 -10.28 -11.60 -3.50
C GLY A 49 -9.65 -12.88 -4.04
N LYS A 50 -8.76 -12.80 -5.04
CA LYS A 50 -7.94 -13.94 -5.50
C LYS A 50 -6.46 -13.66 -5.31
N ASP A 51 -5.70 -14.75 -5.25
CA ASP A 51 -4.25 -14.67 -5.28
C ASP A 51 -3.76 -14.20 -6.65
N ASN A 52 -2.68 -13.41 -6.62
CA ASN A 52 -2.07 -12.82 -7.80
C ASN A 52 -0.75 -13.55 -8.10
N SER A 53 -0.37 -13.57 -9.37
CA SER A 53 0.96 -14.05 -9.78
C SER A 53 1.95 -12.89 -9.75
N PHE A 54 3.09 -13.10 -9.09
CA PHE A 54 4.18 -12.14 -9.01
C PHE A 54 5.44 -12.69 -9.67
N SER A 55 6.23 -11.80 -10.26
CA SER A 55 7.57 -12.11 -10.74
C SER A 55 8.54 -11.02 -10.33
N LEU A 56 9.72 -11.40 -9.84
CA LEU A 56 10.82 -10.48 -9.57
C LEU A 56 11.79 -10.55 -10.75
N VAL A 57 12.04 -9.43 -11.41
CA VAL A 57 12.98 -9.35 -12.53
C VAL A 57 14.18 -8.48 -12.18
N ASP A 58 15.34 -8.80 -12.75
CA ASP A 58 16.54 -7.97 -12.64
C ASP A 58 16.58 -6.84 -13.69
N ALA A 59 17.64 -6.03 -13.65
CA ALA A 59 17.87 -4.93 -14.58
C ALA A 59 18.01 -5.36 -16.05
N SER A 60 18.32 -6.63 -16.32
CA SER A 60 18.35 -7.19 -17.68
C SER A 60 16.97 -7.66 -18.14
N GLY A 61 15.99 -7.71 -17.24
CA GLY A 61 14.65 -8.25 -17.47
C GLY A 61 14.54 -9.75 -17.25
N ALA A 62 15.59 -10.41 -16.75
CA ALA A 62 15.54 -11.84 -16.44
C ALA A 62 14.70 -12.08 -15.19
N VAL A 63 13.84 -13.11 -15.23
CA VAL A 63 13.01 -13.51 -14.09
C VAL A 63 13.88 -14.26 -13.08
N LEU A 64 13.99 -13.72 -11.88
CA LEU A 64 14.72 -14.31 -10.76
C LEU A 64 13.83 -15.22 -9.90
N LEU A 65 12.60 -14.76 -9.64
CA LEU A 65 11.60 -15.43 -8.82
C LEU A 65 10.23 -15.31 -9.48
N GLN A 66 9.41 -16.35 -9.34
CA GLN A 66 7.99 -16.32 -9.70
C GLN A 66 7.20 -17.08 -8.63
N PHE A 67 6.11 -16.50 -8.15
CA PHE A 67 5.32 -17.06 -7.06
C PHE A 67 3.88 -16.54 -7.08
N GLU A 68 3.02 -17.20 -6.31
CA GLU A 68 1.63 -16.78 -6.05
C GLU A 68 1.53 -16.21 -4.65
N ALA A 69 0.78 -15.12 -4.50
CA ALA A 69 0.59 -14.43 -3.24
C ALA A 69 -0.70 -13.61 -3.26
N SER A 70 -1.29 -13.38 -2.09
CA SER A 70 -2.39 -12.42 -1.96
C SER A 70 -1.89 -10.99 -2.20
N ALA A 71 -0.71 -10.66 -1.67
CA ALA A 71 -0.02 -9.39 -1.91
C ALA A 71 1.50 -9.57 -1.79
N ALA A 72 2.27 -8.76 -2.51
CA ALA A 72 3.71 -8.67 -2.33
C ALA A 72 4.19 -7.26 -2.64
N VAL A 73 5.14 -6.75 -1.86
CA VAL A 73 5.74 -5.42 -2.01
C VAL A 73 7.23 -5.46 -1.73
N PRO A 74 8.04 -4.57 -2.34
CA PRO A 74 9.41 -4.31 -1.88
C PRO A 74 9.42 -3.96 -0.40
N ALA A 75 10.38 -4.50 0.34
CA ALA A 75 10.56 -4.25 1.78
C ALA A 75 11.99 -3.76 2.03
N GLY A 76 12.44 -2.76 1.28
CA GLY A 76 13.80 -2.25 1.39
C GLY A 76 14.85 -3.06 0.62
N HIS A 77 16.12 -2.90 1.00
CA HIS A 77 17.24 -3.57 0.34
C HIS A 77 17.18 -5.09 0.53
N GLY A 78 17.21 -5.81 -0.59
CA GLY A 78 17.33 -7.27 -0.66
C GLY A 78 16.09 -8.02 -0.21
N ALA A 79 14.96 -7.36 0.07
CA ALA A 79 13.83 -8.01 0.72
C ALA A 79 12.47 -7.68 0.08
N LEU A 80 11.56 -8.65 0.18
CA LEU A 80 10.14 -8.51 -0.13
C LEU A 80 9.30 -8.81 1.12
N ALA A 81 8.22 -8.06 1.32
CA ALA A 81 7.14 -8.47 2.21
C ALA A 81 6.08 -9.18 1.37
N VAL A 82 5.73 -10.40 1.76
CA VAL A 82 4.83 -11.29 1.00
C VAL A 82 3.71 -11.77 1.91
N ALA A 83 2.47 -11.49 1.53
CA ALA A 83 1.30 -12.16 2.07
C ALA A 83 1.02 -13.41 1.21
N ALA A 84 1.22 -14.58 1.79
CA ALA A 84 1.02 -15.87 1.13
C ALA A 84 -0.41 -16.03 0.57
N PRO A 85 -0.65 -17.04 -0.28
CA PRO A 85 -1.99 -17.40 -0.71
C PRO A 85 -2.98 -17.48 0.46
N SER A 86 -4.13 -16.82 0.30
CA SER A 86 -5.12 -16.71 1.37
C SER A 86 -5.89 -18.03 1.55
N VAL A 87 -6.16 -18.40 2.79
CA VAL A 87 -6.96 -19.58 3.13
C VAL A 87 -8.32 -19.12 3.64
N ALA A 88 -9.37 -19.55 2.95
CA ALA A 88 -10.75 -19.29 3.32
C ALA A 88 -11.08 -19.66 4.78
N ALA A 89 -11.78 -18.76 5.47
CA ALA A 89 -12.22 -18.88 6.86
C ALA A 89 -13.75 -18.73 6.96
N GLY A 90 -14.48 -19.82 6.72
CA GLY A 90 -15.96 -19.84 6.80
C GLY A 90 -16.64 -19.68 5.43
N PRO A 91 -17.97 -19.57 5.34
CA PRO A 91 -18.68 -19.44 4.07
C PRO A 91 -18.56 -18.02 3.46
N ALA A 92 -18.73 -17.92 2.15
CA ALA A 92 -18.90 -16.62 1.48
C ALA A 92 -20.23 -15.96 1.86
N ASN A 93 -20.26 -14.62 1.90
CA ASN A 93 -21.47 -13.83 2.11
C ASN A 93 -22.34 -13.80 0.83
N GLN A 94 -23.47 -13.09 0.88
CA GLN A 94 -24.41 -12.99 -0.26
C GLN A 94 -23.80 -12.33 -1.51
N ALA A 95 -22.76 -11.51 -1.34
CA ALA A 95 -22.02 -10.89 -2.44
C ALA A 95 -20.87 -11.78 -2.96
N GLY A 96 -20.69 -12.99 -2.42
CA GLY A 96 -19.63 -13.92 -2.80
C GLY A 96 -18.28 -13.66 -2.13
N TYR A 97 -18.20 -12.72 -1.18
CA TYR A 97 -16.99 -12.40 -0.44
C TYR A 97 -16.83 -13.28 0.79
N GLN A 98 -15.63 -13.77 1.03
CA GLN A 98 -15.32 -14.71 2.09
C GLN A 98 -14.20 -14.15 2.95
N HIS A 99 -14.33 -14.23 4.27
CA HIS A 99 -13.18 -14.01 5.15
C HIS A 99 -12.12 -15.06 4.87
N ALA A 100 -10.87 -14.66 4.94
CA ALA A 100 -9.73 -15.55 4.80
C ALA A 100 -8.63 -15.15 5.79
N THR A 101 -7.61 -15.99 5.88
CA THR A 101 -6.38 -15.67 6.59
C THR A 101 -5.19 -15.83 5.65
N THR A 102 -4.18 -14.99 5.83
CA THR A 102 -2.91 -15.11 5.12
C THR A 102 -1.76 -15.08 6.13
N ASN A 103 -0.64 -15.69 5.76
CA ASN A 103 0.61 -15.56 6.50
C ASN A 103 1.50 -14.53 5.80
N ILE A 104 2.05 -13.62 6.58
CA ILE A 104 2.99 -12.60 6.12
C ILE A 104 4.40 -13.11 6.36
N PHE A 105 5.24 -12.99 5.34
CA PHE A 105 6.65 -13.34 5.37
C PHE A 105 7.51 -12.16 4.92
N LEU A 106 8.71 -12.06 5.48
CA LEU A 106 9.81 -11.30 4.89
C LEU A 106 10.71 -12.28 4.14
N ALA A 107 10.80 -12.12 2.82
CA ALA A 107 11.62 -12.97 1.95
C ALA A 107 12.90 -12.22 1.55
N ASP A 108 14.05 -12.83 1.81
CA ASP A 108 15.35 -12.35 1.33
C ASP A 108 15.57 -12.83 -0.12
N ILE A 109 15.88 -11.89 -1.01
CA ILE A 109 16.03 -12.14 -2.44
C ILE A 109 17.28 -12.96 -2.74
N ALA A 110 18.38 -12.71 -2.02
CA ALA A 110 19.67 -13.31 -2.29
C ALA A 110 19.76 -14.75 -1.76
N SER A 111 19.37 -14.97 -0.51
CA SER A 111 19.40 -16.28 0.16
C SER A 111 18.18 -17.13 -0.20
N ARG A 112 17.08 -16.51 -0.65
CA ARG A 112 15.77 -17.14 -0.87
C ARG A 112 15.14 -17.69 0.41
N GLU A 113 15.58 -17.23 1.57
CA GLU A 113 14.98 -17.57 2.85
C GLU A 113 13.77 -16.68 3.12
N ALA A 114 12.75 -17.24 3.78
CA ALA A 114 11.56 -16.52 4.20
C ALA A 114 11.39 -16.62 5.71
N THR A 115 11.21 -15.48 6.37
CA THR A 115 10.95 -15.40 7.82
C THR A 115 9.48 -15.09 8.05
N PHE A 116 8.80 -15.93 8.82
CA PHE A 116 7.43 -15.68 9.24
C PHE A 116 7.32 -14.43 10.12
N VAL A 117 6.36 -13.57 9.82
CA VAL A 117 6.08 -12.34 10.57
C VAL A 117 4.80 -12.50 11.40
N ALA A 118 3.68 -12.76 10.74
CA ALA A 118 2.36 -12.81 11.38
C ALA A 118 1.34 -13.58 10.53
N THR A 119 0.24 -13.98 11.15
CA THR A 119 -1.00 -14.34 10.45
C THR A 119 -1.95 -13.15 10.52
N ALA A 120 -2.61 -12.85 9.40
CA ALA A 120 -3.49 -11.70 9.25
C ALA A 120 -4.85 -12.10 8.67
N GLY A 121 -5.90 -11.41 9.10
CA GLY A 121 -7.23 -11.52 8.49
C GLY A 121 -7.29 -10.80 7.14
N VAL A 122 -7.87 -11.47 6.14
CA VAL A 122 -8.06 -10.96 4.79
C VAL A 122 -9.54 -10.98 4.45
N TYR A 123 -9.97 -9.98 3.69
CA TYR A 123 -11.30 -9.95 3.09
C TYR A 123 -11.18 -9.71 1.58
N ILE A 124 -11.66 -8.60 1.05
CA ILE A 124 -11.57 -8.29 -0.39
C ILE A 124 -10.18 -7.76 -0.78
N GLN A 125 -9.59 -6.94 0.09
CA GLN A 125 -8.30 -6.30 -0.12
C GLN A 125 -7.40 -6.49 1.09
N PHE A 126 -6.10 -6.54 0.82
CA PHE A 126 -5.07 -6.66 1.83
C PHE A 126 -4.05 -5.54 1.67
N PRO A 127 -4.30 -4.35 2.25
CA PRO A 127 -3.32 -3.28 2.26
C PRO A 127 -2.04 -3.76 2.95
N LEU A 128 -0.96 -3.84 2.20
CA LEU A 128 0.36 -4.27 2.67
C LEU A 128 1.41 -3.34 2.07
N VAL A 129 2.20 -2.69 2.92
CA VAL A 129 3.33 -1.84 2.52
C VAL A 129 4.54 -2.15 3.39
N ALA A 130 5.74 -1.93 2.88
CA ALA A 130 6.96 -2.17 3.64
C ALA A 130 8.12 -1.29 3.17
N ASP A 131 9.12 -1.14 4.03
CA ASP A 131 10.43 -0.58 3.74
C ASP A 131 11.52 -1.30 4.57
N ASP A 132 12.73 -0.74 4.63
CA ASP A 132 13.86 -1.29 5.40
C ASP A 132 13.58 -1.49 6.90
N SER A 133 12.65 -0.71 7.48
CA SER A 133 12.42 -0.66 8.92
C SER A 133 11.09 -1.27 9.33
N TYR A 134 10.06 -1.21 8.49
CA TYR A 134 8.69 -1.56 8.84
C TYR A 134 8.00 -2.43 7.80
N VAL A 135 7.10 -3.29 8.28
CA VAL A 135 6.03 -3.91 7.48
C VAL A 135 4.70 -3.49 8.08
N VAL A 136 3.81 -2.94 7.27
CA VAL A 136 2.51 -2.40 7.73
C VAL A 136 1.40 -3.02 6.92
N TRP A 137 0.38 -3.52 7.62
CA TRP A 137 -0.80 -4.09 6.97
C TRP A 137 -2.07 -3.77 7.76
N THR A 138 -3.23 -3.92 7.13
CA THR A 138 -4.52 -3.76 7.80
C THR A 138 -5.38 -4.98 7.60
N ASP A 139 -5.74 -5.61 8.72
CA ASP A 139 -6.62 -6.77 8.73
C ASP A 139 -8.04 -6.38 8.35
N ASN A 140 -8.75 -7.27 7.64
CA ASN A 140 -10.18 -7.15 7.35
C ASN A 140 -10.61 -5.71 7.02
N TYR A 141 -9.85 -5.05 6.13
CA TYR A 141 -9.89 -3.61 5.96
C TYR A 141 -11.32 -3.06 5.76
N CYS A 142 -12.14 -3.71 4.91
CA CYS A 142 -13.51 -3.25 4.66
C CYS A 142 -14.49 -3.43 5.85
N ASP A 143 -14.11 -4.20 6.87
CA ASP A 143 -14.93 -4.50 8.05
C ASP A 143 -14.41 -3.79 9.32
N GLY A 144 -13.61 -2.73 9.15
CA GLY A 144 -13.10 -1.94 10.27
C GLY A 144 -12.05 -2.68 11.11
N GLY A 145 -11.27 -3.58 10.49
CA GLY A 145 -10.19 -4.26 11.19
C GLY A 145 -9.01 -3.33 11.54
N HIS A 146 -8.03 -3.90 12.24
CA HIS A 146 -6.94 -3.13 12.84
C HIS A 146 -5.71 -3.08 11.94
N THR A 147 -5.05 -1.93 11.90
CA THR A 147 -3.72 -1.80 11.29
C THR A 147 -2.65 -2.33 12.24
N ARG A 148 -1.68 -3.06 11.70
CA ARG A 148 -0.52 -3.57 12.43
C ARG A 148 0.76 -3.09 11.79
N ILE A 149 1.72 -2.77 12.64
CA ILE A 149 3.04 -2.29 12.26
C ILE A 149 4.07 -3.22 12.88
N PHE A 150 4.81 -3.95 12.06
CA PHE A 150 5.94 -4.74 12.47
C PHE A 150 7.23 -3.93 12.34
N ASP A 151 7.88 -3.60 13.46
CA ASP A 151 9.20 -2.99 13.49
C ASP A 151 10.27 -4.08 13.36
N ARG A 152 10.95 -4.10 12.21
CA ARG A 152 11.94 -5.11 11.84
C ARG A 152 13.20 -5.07 12.70
N ARG A 153 13.51 -3.93 13.31
CA ARG A 153 14.72 -3.76 14.15
C ARG A 153 14.50 -4.33 15.54
N THR A 154 13.27 -4.22 16.04
CA THR A 154 12.91 -4.70 17.38
C THR A 154 12.17 -6.03 17.39
N ASN A 155 11.75 -6.51 16.21
CA ASN A 155 10.92 -7.70 16.03
C ASN A 155 9.61 -7.62 16.84
N LYS A 156 8.99 -6.43 16.88
CA LYS A 156 7.75 -6.18 17.62
C LYS A 156 6.64 -5.78 16.68
N ILE A 157 5.44 -6.26 16.97
CA ILE A 157 4.21 -5.83 16.32
C ILE A 157 3.51 -4.84 17.24
N THR A 158 3.19 -3.67 16.71
CA THR A 158 2.30 -2.69 17.31
C THR A 158 0.96 -2.78 16.60
N GLU A 159 -0.11 -3.04 17.36
CA GLU A 159 -1.47 -2.92 16.88
C GLU A 159 -1.94 -1.48 17.06
N VAL A 160 -2.54 -0.93 16.00
CA VAL A 160 -3.15 0.39 15.99
C VAL A 160 -4.65 0.20 16.13
N GLU A 161 -5.24 0.85 17.13
CA GLU A 161 -6.69 0.87 17.39
C GLU A 161 -7.45 1.73 16.36
N ALA A 162 -7.12 1.57 15.09
CA ALA A 162 -7.72 2.23 13.95
C ALA A 162 -7.49 1.42 12.66
N THR A 163 -8.43 1.55 11.73
CA THR A 163 -8.29 1.06 10.36
C THR A 163 -7.63 2.14 9.52
N LEU A 164 -6.35 1.96 9.19
CA LEU A 164 -5.64 2.80 8.22
C LEU A 164 -5.71 2.17 6.83
N TRP A 165 -5.60 2.98 5.78
CA TRP A 165 -5.31 2.47 4.44
C TRP A 165 -3.85 2.78 4.08
N PRO A 166 -2.88 1.92 4.45
CA PRO A 166 -1.50 2.13 4.02
C PRO A 166 -1.39 1.94 2.50
N ALA A 167 -1.15 3.03 1.78
CA ALA A 167 -1.03 3.04 0.33
C ALA A 167 0.42 2.82 -0.14
N ALA A 168 1.40 3.34 0.60
CA ALA A 168 2.83 3.13 0.36
C ALA A 168 3.66 3.43 1.63
N MET A 169 4.94 3.06 1.60
CA MET A 169 5.95 3.64 2.48
C MET A 169 6.65 4.80 1.75
N ALA A 170 6.76 5.94 2.40
CA ALA A 170 7.27 7.20 1.86
C ALA A 170 8.39 7.72 2.77
N ASN A 171 9.64 7.41 2.45
CA ASN A 171 10.82 7.82 3.23
C ASN A 171 10.71 7.47 4.73
N GLY A 172 10.30 6.24 5.06
CA GLY A 172 10.11 5.81 6.45
C GLY A 172 8.76 6.17 7.07
N LEU A 173 7.88 6.85 6.32
CA LEU A 173 6.53 7.23 6.78
C LEU A 173 5.47 6.38 6.09
N ILE A 174 4.36 6.11 6.76
CA ILE A 174 3.19 5.49 6.16
C ILE A 174 2.45 6.56 5.37
N LEU A 175 2.30 6.37 4.06
CA LEU A 175 1.37 7.13 3.24
C LEU A 175 -0.03 6.52 3.41
N GLU A 176 -0.90 7.20 4.16
CA GLU A 176 -2.24 6.71 4.51
C GLU A 176 -3.29 7.34 3.59
N GLY A 177 -4.15 6.53 2.99
CA GLY A 177 -5.37 6.98 2.31
C GLY A 177 -5.87 6.04 1.22
N ALA A 178 -7.19 5.84 1.20
CA ALA A 178 -7.88 4.94 0.26
C ALA A 178 -7.85 5.37 -1.21
N PHE A 179 -7.89 6.69 -1.42
CA PHE A 179 -8.02 7.31 -2.74
C PHE A 179 -6.89 8.33 -2.91
N GLY A 180 -5.67 7.77 -2.90
CA GLY A 180 -4.43 8.51 -2.74
C GLY A 180 -4.10 8.82 -1.27
N GLY A 181 -2.82 9.09 -1.02
CA GLY A 181 -2.33 9.44 0.31
C GLY A 181 -2.88 10.77 0.83
N ARG A 182 -3.58 10.77 1.95
CA ARG A 182 -4.06 11.97 2.62
C ARG A 182 -3.15 12.41 3.76
N ALA A 183 -2.37 11.48 4.30
CA ALA A 183 -1.49 11.73 5.41
C ALA A 183 -0.17 10.99 5.28
N LEU A 184 0.86 11.55 5.91
CA LEU A 184 2.11 10.88 6.22
C LEU A 184 2.16 10.66 7.72
N ILE A 185 2.25 9.40 8.14
CA ILE A 185 2.25 8.99 9.55
C ILE A 185 3.61 8.38 9.89
N ASP A 186 4.19 8.81 11.00
CA ASP A 186 5.41 8.20 11.53
C ASP A 186 5.06 6.84 12.19
N PRO A 187 5.57 5.71 11.70
CA PRO A 187 5.19 4.38 12.21
C PRO A 187 5.67 4.11 13.64
N ALA A 188 6.70 4.81 14.13
CA ALA A 188 7.23 4.61 15.47
C ALA A 188 6.40 5.33 16.54
N THR A 189 5.86 6.50 16.19
CA THR A 189 5.16 7.40 17.13
C THR A 189 3.67 7.52 16.86
N LEU A 190 3.21 7.03 15.70
CA LEU A 190 1.85 7.20 15.16
C LEU A 190 1.43 8.67 15.01
N GLN A 191 2.39 9.59 15.00
CA GLN A 191 2.12 11.02 14.81
C GLN A 191 2.03 11.37 13.33
N TYR A 192 1.06 12.20 12.97
CA TYR A 192 0.98 12.82 11.66
C TYR A 192 2.19 13.75 11.45
N ARG A 193 2.95 13.50 10.39
CA ARG A 193 4.01 14.39 9.90
C ARG A 193 3.46 15.41 8.90
N ALA A 194 2.46 14.99 8.13
CA ALA A 194 1.69 15.85 7.25
C ALA A 194 0.28 15.28 7.11
N ALA A 195 -0.70 16.16 6.97
CA ALA A 195 -2.07 15.80 6.63
C ALA A 195 -2.62 16.85 5.68
N LEU A 196 -3.22 16.40 4.58
CA LEU A 196 -3.93 17.26 3.66
C LEU A 196 -5.27 17.66 4.28
N PRO A 197 -5.77 18.87 3.98
CA PRO A 197 -7.07 19.30 4.49
C PRO A 197 -8.16 18.31 4.05
N PRO A 198 -9.20 18.10 4.86
CA PRO A 198 -10.33 17.29 4.45
C PRO A 198 -10.95 17.91 3.20
N GLY A 199 -11.24 17.08 2.19
CA GLY A 199 -11.76 17.55 0.91
C GLY A 199 -12.23 16.43 0.02
N VAL A 200 -13.01 16.81 -0.99
CA VAL A 200 -13.42 15.93 -2.08
C VAL A 200 -12.33 15.90 -3.13
N GLY A 201 -11.84 14.71 -3.46
CA GLY A 201 -10.84 14.49 -4.50
C GLY A 201 -9.85 13.38 -4.15
N ASP A 202 -9.14 12.94 -5.17
CA ASP A 202 -7.97 12.09 -4.97
C ASP A 202 -6.74 12.98 -4.77
N THR A 203 -5.72 12.35 -4.24
CA THR A 203 -4.47 13.01 -3.89
C THR A 203 -3.34 12.36 -4.66
N SER A 204 -2.41 13.19 -5.14
CA SER A 204 -1.18 12.74 -5.78
C SER A 204 0.00 13.37 -5.07
N TRP A 205 1.06 12.59 -4.86
CA TRP A 205 2.28 13.04 -4.19
C TRP A 205 3.41 13.11 -5.19
N SER A 206 4.31 14.08 -4.99
CA SER A 206 5.60 14.05 -5.65
C SER A 206 6.35 12.77 -5.26
N PRO A 207 7.25 12.23 -6.11
CA PRO A 207 7.99 11.00 -5.79
C PRO A 207 8.75 11.04 -4.47
N ASP A 208 9.26 12.22 -4.09
CA ASP A 208 9.95 12.47 -2.82
C ASP A 208 9.01 12.80 -1.65
N HIS A 209 7.70 12.80 -1.89
CA HIS A 209 6.62 13.06 -0.93
C HIS A 209 6.73 14.41 -0.21
N ARG A 210 7.36 15.41 -0.85
CA ARG A 210 7.47 16.79 -0.32
C ARG A 210 6.31 17.68 -0.72
N PHE A 211 5.69 17.36 -1.86
CA PHE A 211 4.56 18.10 -2.40
C PHE A 211 3.40 17.14 -2.62
N ALA A 212 2.20 17.64 -2.41
CA ALA A 212 1.00 16.90 -2.76
C ALA A 212 0.04 17.81 -3.53
N SER A 213 -0.71 17.22 -4.45
CA SER A 213 -1.84 17.88 -5.08
C SER A 213 -3.17 17.23 -4.74
N LEU A 214 -4.16 18.07 -4.44
CA LEU A 214 -5.54 17.65 -4.24
C LEU A 214 -6.37 18.07 -5.46
N GLY A 215 -7.14 17.14 -6.02
CA GLY A 215 -8.03 17.43 -7.14
C GLY A 215 -9.05 16.34 -7.35
N GLN A 216 -10.14 16.66 -8.03
CA GLN A 216 -11.14 15.66 -8.40
C GLN A 216 -10.61 14.82 -9.56
N VAL A 217 -10.46 13.52 -9.34
CA VAL A 217 -10.15 12.52 -10.37
C VAL A 217 -11.26 11.47 -10.30
N GLY A 218 -11.62 10.91 -11.46
CA GLY A 218 -12.83 10.10 -11.63
C GLY A 218 -12.82 8.89 -10.69
N GLY A 219 -13.79 8.83 -9.78
CA GLY A 219 -13.81 7.86 -8.69
C GLY A 219 -13.66 6.41 -9.16
N HIS A 220 -12.87 5.64 -8.42
CA HIS A 220 -12.85 4.19 -8.51
C HIS A 220 -14.08 3.63 -7.77
N GLY A 221 -14.87 2.79 -8.44
CA GLY A 221 -16.25 2.43 -8.08
C GLY A 221 -16.43 1.59 -6.81
N GLY A 222 -16.10 2.14 -5.64
CA GLY A 222 -16.49 1.59 -4.33
C GLY A 222 -15.86 0.23 -4.03
N LEU A 223 -14.61 0.24 -3.56
CA LEU A 223 -13.89 -0.99 -3.22
C LEU A 223 -14.32 -1.63 -1.88
N CYS A 224 -15.01 -0.86 -1.03
CA CYS A 224 -15.73 -1.34 0.14
C CYS A 224 -17.12 -0.70 0.12
N MET A 225 -18.13 -1.45 -0.35
CA MET A 225 -19.55 -1.06 -0.31
C MET A 225 -20.36 -2.11 0.43
#